data_AF-U4QYZ5-F1
#
_entry.id   AF-U4QYZ5-F1
#
_cell.length_a   1.000
_cell.length_b   1.000
_cell.length_c   1.000
_cell.angle_alpha   90.00
_cell.angle_beta   90.00
_cell.angle_gamma   90.00
#
_symmetry.space_group_name_H-M   'P 1'
#
loop_
_entity.id
_entity.type
_entity.pdbx_description
1 polymer ?
#
loop_
_entity_poly.entity_id
_entity_poly.type
_entity_poly.pdbx_seq_one_letter_code
_entity_poly.pdbx_strand_id
1 'polypeptide(L)'
;MKVNYKTLTVDLMMAKLAAKKQAIGEDSGNLNLDMLTIFIPRSNKRKMVEAIKASGLHATGPRAGKRYFISPPRCGQRSSRQRAVKAMYLEMKRRGWEVAVHSENEPQLER
;
A
#
# COMPACT_ATOMS: atom_id res chain seq x y z
N MET A 1 17.48 -10.94 1.59
CA MET A 1 16.21 -11.61 1.18
C MET A 1 16.05 -11.48 -0.34
N LYS A 2 15.93 -12.58 -1.08
CA LYS A 2 15.65 -12.53 -2.52
C LYS A 2 14.15 -12.37 -2.70
N VAL A 3 13.72 -11.25 -3.28
CA VAL A 3 12.29 -10.94 -3.45
C VAL A 3 11.68 -11.85 -4.50
N ASN A 4 10.63 -12.58 -4.14
CA ASN A 4 9.81 -13.28 -5.12
C ASN A 4 8.71 -12.34 -5.65
N TYR A 5 8.96 -11.76 -6.81
CA TYR A 5 8.04 -10.81 -7.45
C TYR A 5 6.69 -11.43 -7.83
N LYS A 6 6.65 -12.74 -8.12
CA LYS A 6 5.37 -13.43 -8.41
C LYS A 6 4.49 -13.49 -7.16
N THR A 7 5.08 -13.89 -6.03
CA THR A 7 4.40 -13.91 -4.73
C THR A 7 3.94 -12.50 -4.35
N LEU A 8 4.81 -11.50 -4.51
CA LEU A 8 4.44 -10.11 -4.26
C LEU A 8 3.24 -9.65 -5.09
N THR A 9 3.19 -9.97 -6.39
CA THR A 9 2.04 -9.63 -7.23
C THR A 9 0.75 -10.26 -6.71
N VAL A 10 0.77 -11.55 -6.37
CA VAL A 10 -0.40 -12.25 -5.81
C VAL A 10 -0.84 -11.63 -4.49
N ASP A 11 0.10 -11.32 -3.61
CA ASP A 11 -0.18 -10.71 -2.31
C ASP A 11 -0.79 -9.31 -2.46
N LEU A 12 -0.27 -8.52 -3.39
CA LEU A 12 -0.82 -7.20 -3.75
C LEU A 12 -2.22 -7.31 -4.37
N MET A 13 -2.50 -8.34 -5.17
CA MET A 13 -3.85 -8.60 -5.69
C MET A 13 -4.83 -8.92 -4.55
N MET A 14 -4.39 -9.68 -3.56
CA MET A 14 -5.19 -10.02 -2.40
C MET A 14 -5.43 -8.81 -1.50
N ALA A 15 -4.40 -7.98 -1.28
CA ALA A 15 -4.54 -6.70 -0.60
C ALA A 15 -5.52 -5.77 -1.33
N LYS A 16 -5.47 -5.71 -2.67
CA LYS A 16 -6.44 -4.96 -3.49
C LYS A 16 -7.87 -5.47 -3.31
N LEU A 17 -8.07 -6.78 -3.25
CA LEU A 17 -9.38 -7.37 -3.02
C LEU A 17 -9.93 -7.03 -1.63
N ALA A 18 -9.09 -7.13 -0.60
CA ALA A 18 -9.43 -6.72 0.77
C ALA A 18 -9.79 -5.23 0.83
N ALA A 19 -8.99 -4.38 0.17
CA ALA A 19 -9.22 -2.95 0.07
C ALA A 19 -10.59 -2.61 -0.55
N LYS A 20 -10.93 -3.27 -1.67
CA LYS A 20 -12.24 -3.07 -2.33
C LYS A 20 -13.42 -3.43 -1.44
N LYS A 21 -13.31 -4.52 -0.66
CA LYS A 21 -14.36 -4.94 0.27
C LYS A 21 -14.57 -3.92 1.39
N GLN A 22 -13.48 -3.39 1.94
CA GLN A 22 -13.50 -2.46 3.08
C GLN A 22 -13.71 -0.99 2.68
N ALA A 23 -13.55 -0.67 1.39
CA ALA A 23 -13.83 0.66 0.86
C ALA A 23 -15.33 1.03 0.93
N ILE A 24 -16.23 0.04 1.00
CA ILE A 24 -17.68 0.24 1.02
C ILE A 24 -18.10 0.69 2.43
N GLY A 25 -18.69 1.88 2.55
CA GLY A 25 -19.23 2.40 3.81
C GLY A 25 -19.36 3.93 3.80
N GLU A 26 -20.09 4.48 4.77
CA GLU A 26 -20.32 5.93 4.90
C GLU A 26 -19.02 6.73 5.03
N ASP A 27 -19.03 7.94 4.45
CA ASP A 27 -17.87 8.83 4.45
C ASP A 27 -17.87 9.78 5.66
N SER A 28 -17.10 9.43 6.70
CA SER A 28 -17.07 10.20 7.95
C SER A 28 -16.04 11.34 7.98
N GLY A 29 -15.54 11.80 6.82
CA GLY A 29 -14.79 13.04 6.70
C GLY A 29 -13.40 13.11 7.37
N ASN A 30 -12.89 12.00 7.93
CA ASN A 30 -11.70 12.01 8.78
C ASN A 30 -10.42 11.47 8.08
N LEU A 31 -9.26 12.02 8.47
CA LEU A 31 -7.85 11.71 8.13
C LEU A 31 -7.53 11.15 6.72
N ASN A 32 -6.68 11.88 5.97
CA ASN A 32 -6.09 11.41 4.72
C ASN A 32 -5.00 10.34 4.98
N LEU A 33 -5.39 9.06 5.08
CA LEU A 33 -4.44 7.96 4.85
C LEU A 33 -4.36 7.74 3.33
N ASP A 34 -3.24 8.13 2.73
CA ASP A 34 -3.17 8.20 1.28
C ASP A 34 -2.61 6.96 0.62
N MET A 35 -1.61 6.33 1.24
CA MET A 35 -0.77 5.34 0.57
C MET A 35 -0.27 4.25 1.54
N LEU A 36 -0.21 3.02 1.04
CA LEU A 36 0.53 1.93 1.68
C LEU A 36 2.00 2.07 1.30
N THR A 37 2.92 2.02 2.26
CA THR A 37 4.35 2.01 1.99
C THR A 37 4.91 0.61 2.17
N ILE A 38 5.62 0.08 1.18
CA ILE A 38 6.36 -1.18 1.30
C ILE A 38 7.87 -0.90 1.28
N PHE A 39 8.59 -1.53 2.20
CA PHE A 39 10.04 -1.47 2.27
C PHE A 39 10.63 -2.82 1.87
N ILE A 40 11.49 -2.81 0.85
CA ILE A 40 12.21 -4.02 0.45
C ILE A 40 13.66 -3.68 0.16
N PRO A 41 14.61 -4.09 1.01
CA PRO A 41 16.01 -3.78 0.80
C PRO A 41 16.53 -4.48 -0.47
N ARG A 42 17.27 -3.74 -1.30
CA ARG A 42 17.92 -4.25 -2.53
C ARG A 42 16.96 -4.81 -3.58
N SER A 43 15.69 -4.36 -3.59
CA SER A 43 14.75 -4.73 -4.65
C SER A 43 15.14 -4.13 -6.01
N ASN A 44 15.01 -4.90 -7.09
CA ASN A 44 15.09 -4.37 -8.44
C ASN A 44 13.87 -3.47 -8.74
N LYS A 45 14.13 -2.19 -9.04
CA LYS A 45 13.09 -1.18 -9.23
C LYS A 45 12.12 -1.50 -10.36
N ARG A 46 12.63 -2.01 -11.50
CA ARG A 46 11.80 -2.34 -12.66
C ARG A 46 10.82 -3.47 -12.33
N LYS A 47 11.33 -4.56 -11.76
CA LYS A 47 10.52 -5.72 -11.36
C LYS A 47 9.50 -5.39 -10.28
N MET A 48 9.82 -4.46 -9.38
CA MET A 48 8.85 -3.94 -8.41
C MET A 48 7.68 -3.24 -9.08
N VAL A 49 7.98 -2.28 -9.96
CA VAL A 49 6.94 -1.51 -10.66
C VAL A 49 6.10 -2.43 -11.56
N GLU A 50 6.73 -3.38 -12.24
CA GLU A 50 6.02 -4.42 -13.02
C GLU A 50 5.11 -5.27 -12.15
N ALA A 51 5.59 -5.76 -11.00
CA ALA A 51 4.80 -6.58 -10.08
C ALA A 51 3.59 -5.83 -9.53
N ILE A 52 3.75 -4.54 -9.19
CA ILE A 52 2.67 -3.68 -8.71
C ILE A 52 1.67 -3.41 -9.84
N LYS A 53 2.13 -3.05 -11.04
CA LYS A 53 1.26 -2.84 -12.20
C LYS A 53 0.49 -4.11 -12.56
N ALA A 54 1.12 -5.27 -12.50
CA ALA A 54 0.47 -6.57 -12.74
C ALA A 54 -0.64 -6.87 -11.71
N SER A 55 -0.51 -6.39 -10.47
CA SER A 55 -1.59 -6.46 -9.47
C SER A 55 -2.76 -5.50 -9.75
N GLY A 56 -2.58 -4.60 -10.73
CA GLY A 56 -3.51 -3.54 -11.07
C GLY A 56 -3.63 -2.47 -9.99
N LEU A 57 -2.55 -2.23 -9.25
CA LEU A 57 -2.35 -1.12 -8.34
C LEU A 57 -1.37 -0.11 -8.96
N HIS A 58 -1.38 1.11 -8.43
CA HIS A 58 -0.41 2.13 -8.81
C HIS A 58 0.62 2.29 -7.69
N ALA A 59 1.87 2.56 -8.04
CA ALA A 59 2.85 2.98 -7.06
C ALA A 59 3.69 4.16 -7.52
N THR A 60 4.08 4.95 -6.53
CA THR A 60 4.98 6.09 -6.61
C THR A 60 6.26 5.73 -5.87
N GLY A 61 7.42 6.01 -6.46
CA GLY A 61 8.72 5.79 -5.82
C GLY A 61 9.70 4.94 -6.65
N PRO A 62 10.86 4.59 -6.07
CA PRO A 62 11.15 4.69 -4.63
C PRO A 62 11.46 6.13 -4.19
N ARG A 63 10.78 6.61 -3.13
CA ARG A 63 11.22 7.81 -2.36
C ARG A 63 12.05 7.35 -1.17
N ALA A 64 12.97 8.21 -0.69
CA ALA A 64 13.97 7.85 0.33
C ALA A 64 14.72 6.55 0.01
N GLY A 65 15.03 6.34 -1.28
CA GLY A 65 15.89 5.27 -1.80
C GLY A 65 15.33 3.84 -1.78
N LYS A 66 14.31 3.53 -0.96
CA LYS A 66 13.92 2.13 -0.68
C LYS A 66 12.43 1.89 -0.41
N ARG A 67 11.60 2.94 -0.37
CA ARG A 67 10.16 2.84 -0.04
C ARG A 67 9.30 3.07 -1.27
N TYR A 68 8.42 2.12 -1.57
CA TYR A 68 7.41 2.26 -2.61
C TYR A 68 6.07 2.62 -1.98
N PHE A 69 5.44 3.65 -2.51
CA PHE A 69 4.16 4.15 -2.05
C PHE A 69 3.09 3.62 -2.99
N ILE A 70 2.29 2.68 -2.53
CA ILE A 70 1.25 2.01 -3.28
C ILE A 70 -0.07 2.69 -2.98
N SER A 71 -0.68 3.25 -4.01
CA SER A 71 -2.01 3.85 -3.90
C SER A 71 -3.06 2.75 -3.77
N PRO A 72 -4.04 2.90 -2.87
CA PRO A 72 -5.18 1.99 -2.83
C PRO A 72 -5.94 2.02 -4.15
N PRO A 73 -6.73 0.97 -4.47
CA PRO A 73 -7.62 1.02 -5.64
C PRO A 73 -8.54 2.24 -5.55
N ARG A 74 -8.97 2.78 -6.69
CA ARG A 74 -9.93 3.91 -6.74
C ARG A 74 -11.15 3.56 -5.89
N CYS A 75 -11.24 4.21 -4.75
CA CYS A 75 -12.34 4.16 -3.79
C CYS A 75 -12.75 5.61 -3.49
N GLY A 76 -13.89 5.81 -2.84
CA GLY A 76 -14.40 7.13 -2.49
C GLY A 76 -13.40 7.97 -1.68
N GLN A 77 -13.79 9.18 -1.30
CA GLN A 77 -12.89 10.09 -0.60
C GLN A 77 -12.65 9.68 0.87
N ARG A 78 -11.61 10.30 1.45
CA ARG A 78 -11.21 10.28 2.88
C ARG A 78 -11.34 8.93 3.58
N SER A 79 -12.47 8.67 4.24
CA SER A 79 -12.64 7.50 5.11
C SER A 79 -12.69 6.17 4.33
N SER A 80 -13.24 6.18 3.12
CA SER A 80 -13.26 4.99 2.25
C SER A 80 -11.84 4.61 1.85
N ARG A 81 -11.02 5.61 1.55
CA ARG A 81 -9.60 5.44 1.26
C ARG A 81 -8.82 4.97 2.49
N GLN A 82 -9.15 5.51 3.66
CA GLN A 82 -8.57 5.11 4.93
C GLN A 82 -8.78 3.62 5.22
N ARG A 83 -10.03 3.14 5.11
CA ARG A 83 -10.38 1.73 5.29
C ARG A 83 -9.68 0.85 4.27
N ALA A 84 -9.62 1.29 3.01
CA ALA A 84 -8.95 0.58 1.94
C ALA A 84 -7.44 0.39 2.24
N VAL A 85 -6.72 1.46 2.62
CA VAL A 85 -5.29 1.39 2.94
C VAL A 85 -5.03 0.53 4.17
N LYS A 86 -5.86 0.65 5.22
CA LYS A 86 -5.76 -0.18 6.42
C LYS A 86 -5.94 -1.67 6.12
N ALA A 87 -6.90 -2.01 5.25
CA ALA A 87 -7.10 -3.38 4.80
C ALA A 87 -5.89 -3.92 4.03
N MET A 88 -5.30 -3.12 3.14
CA MET A 88 -4.06 -3.50 2.43
C MET A 88 -2.90 -3.71 3.39
N TYR A 89 -2.72 -2.82 4.36
CA TYR A 89 -1.67 -2.92 5.37
C TYR A 89 -1.78 -4.22 6.17
N LEU A 90 -2.97 -4.53 6.68
CA LEU A 90 -3.22 -5.76 7.45
C LEU A 90 -2.95 -7.00 6.61
N GLU A 91 -3.41 -7.04 5.36
CA GLU A 91 -3.24 -8.20 4.50
C GLU A 91 -1.76 -8.42 4.12
N MET A 92 -1.03 -7.35 3.82
CA MET A 92 0.40 -7.44 3.50
C MET A 92 1.23 -7.82 4.74
N LYS A 93 0.92 -7.25 5.91
CA LYS A 93 1.57 -7.60 7.18
C LYS A 93 1.33 -9.05 7.58
N ARG A 94 0.10 -9.55 7.39
CA ARG A 94 -0.28 -10.96 7.62
C ARG A 94 0.53 -11.92 6.74
N ARG A 95 0.90 -11.49 5.54
CA ARG A 95 1.72 -12.25 4.58
C ARG A 95 3.22 -12.12 4.83
N GLY A 96 3.62 -11.41 5.89
CA GLY A 96 5.03 -11.28 6.30
C GLY A 96 5.81 -10.18 5.59
N TRP A 97 5.14 -9.25 4.91
CA TRP A 97 5.80 -8.11 4.27
C TRP A 97 6.07 -6.98 5.25
N GLU A 98 7.21 -6.32 5.08
CA GLU A 98 7.55 -5.10 5.81
C GLU A 98 6.82 -3.89 5.17
N VAL A 99 5.70 -3.51 5.79
CA VAL A 99 4.83 -2.43 5.32
C VAL A 99 4.56 -1.40 6.41
N ALA A 100 4.30 -0.17 6.00
CA ALA A 100 3.88 0.96 6.83
C ALA A 100 2.72 1.70 6.15
N VAL A 101 1.97 2.49 6.89
CA VAL A 101 0.96 3.38 6.33
C VAL A 101 1.52 4.80 6.24
N HIS A 102 1.26 5.49 5.14
CA HIS A 102 1.63 6.89 4.96
C HIS A 102 0.39 7.78 4.98
N SER A 103 0.37 8.76 5.87
CA SER A 103 -0.61 9.84 5.96
C SER A 103 0.04 11.17 5.62
N GLU A 104 -0.63 12.02 4.85
CA GLU A 104 -0.15 13.39 4.58
C GLU A 104 -0.11 14.29 5.83
N ASN A 105 -0.80 13.91 6.92
CA ASN A 105 -1.04 14.76 8.10
C ASN A 105 -0.25 14.42 9.38
N GLU A 106 0.84 13.66 9.34
CA GLU A 106 1.72 13.58 10.52
C GLU A 106 2.97 14.46 10.33
N PRO A 107 3.12 15.58 11.09
CA PRO A 107 4.45 16.09 11.36
C PRO A 107 5.23 14.99 12.06
N GLN A 108 6.52 14.92 11.75
CA GLN A 108 7.45 14.00 12.39
C GLN A 108 7.20 13.99 13.91
N LEU A 109 6.69 12.88 14.45
CA LEU A 109 6.86 12.65 15.89
C LEU A 109 8.35 12.38 16.07
N GLU A 110 9.06 13.45 16.38
CA GLU A 110 10.38 13.38 16.97
C GLU A 110 10.30 12.61 18.30
N ARG A 111 11.28 11.72 18.46
CA ARG A 111 11.77 11.04 19.67
C ARG A 111 11.11 9.72 20.06
#